data_AF-A0A0F9WHV7-F1
#
_entry.id   AF-A0A0F9WHV7-F1
#
_cell.length_a   1.000
_cell.length_b   1.000
_cell.length_c   1.000
_cell.angle_alpha   90.00
_cell.angle_beta   90.00
_cell.angle_gamma   90.00
#
_symmetry.space_group_name_H-M   'P 1'
#
loop_
_entity.id
_entity.type
_entity.pdbx_description
1 polymer ?
#
loop_
_entity_poly.entity_id
_entity_poly.type
_entity_poly.pdbx_seq_one_letter_code
_entity_poly.pdbx_strand_id
1 'polypeptide(L)'
;MPLPIREHSESYNWLAAQDALARSTKYQATAAEIDRMDEVLSWNKWLTRLETTVIWGMAERKPVKEIGRKIARGRYTVHRIMKGAMGKIIKNLRKKG
;
A
#
# COMPACT_ATOMS: atom_id res chain seq x y z
N MET A 1 -12.64 -22.64 21.28
CA MET A 1 -12.13 -23.45 20.15
C MET A 1 -11.60 -22.49 19.09
N PRO A 2 -10.29 -22.46 18.78
CA PRO A 2 -9.80 -21.64 17.67
C PRO A 2 -10.01 -22.40 16.35
N LEU A 3 -10.94 -21.91 15.52
CA LEU A 3 -11.11 -22.36 14.14
C LEU A 3 -9.99 -21.78 13.24
N PRO A 4 -9.66 -22.47 12.14
CA PRO A 4 -8.30 -22.69 11.71
C PRO A 4 -7.82 -21.58 10.77
N ILE A 5 -6.70 -20.95 11.13
CA ILE A 5 -5.91 -20.08 10.23
C ILE A 5 -5.57 -20.82 8.92
N ARG A 6 -5.58 -22.16 8.94
CA ARG A 6 -5.30 -23.06 7.82
C ARG A 6 -6.31 -22.95 6.67
N GLU A 7 -7.62 -23.01 6.94
CA GLU A 7 -8.65 -22.97 5.87
C GLU A 7 -8.68 -21.62 5.15
N HIS A 8 -8.32 -20.53 5.85
CA HIS A 8 -8.28 -19.21 5.23
C HIS A 8 -7.07 -19.05 4.28
N SER A 9 -5.96 -19.73 4.55
CA SER A 9 -4.74 -19.65 3.72
C SER A 9 -4.86 -20.37 2.37
N GLU A 10 -5.70 -21.40 2.28
CA GLU A 10 -5.95 -22.17 1.06
C GLU A 10 -6.78 -21.39 0.04
N SER A 11 -7.75 -20.58 0.50
CA SER A 11 -8.62 -19.77 -0.37
C SER A 11 -7.88 -18.71 -1.20
N TYR A 12 -6.66 -18.33 -0.80
CA TYR A 12 -5.87 -17.27 -1.46
C TYR A 12 -4.60 -17.77 -2.15
N ASN A 13 -4.40 -19.08 -2.27
CA ASN A 13 -3.21 -19.65 -2.93
C ASN A 13 -1.89 -19.08 -2.36
N TRP A 14 -1.89 -18.66 -1.09
CA TRP A 14 -0.82 -17.85 -0.51
C TRP A 14 0.50 -18.65 -0.44
N LEU A 15 0.40 -19.93 -0.10
CA LEU A 15 1.52 -20.87 -0.11
C LEU A 15 2.05 -21.11 -1.53
N ALA A 16 1.16 -21.24 -2.52
CA ALA A 16 1.56 -21.40 -3.93
C ALA A 16 2.24 -20.13 -4.48
N ALA A 17 1.74 -18.94 -4.12
CA ALA A 17 2.35 -17.67 -4.46
C ALA A 17 3.71 -17.47 -3.79
N GLN A 18 3.84 -17.86 -2.51
CA GLN A 18 5.08 -17.76 -1.76
C GLN A 18 6.14 -18.74 -2.28
N ASP A 19 5.75 -19.98 -2.60
CA ASP A 19 6.63 -20.96 -3.25
C ASP A 19 6.99 -20.57 -4.69
N ALA A 20 6.07 -19.95 -5.43
CA ALA A 20 6.37 -19.40 -6.76
C ALA A 20 7.35 -18.22 -6.67
N LEU A 21 7.20 -17.37 -5.66
CA LEU A 21 8.11 -16.25 -5.37
C LEU A 21 9.50 -16.76 -4.96
N ALA A 22 9.57 -17.77 -4.08
CA ALA A 22 10.82 -18.38 -3.63
C ALA A 22 11.58 -19.12 -4.74
N ARG A 23 10.84 -19.74 -5.68
CA ARG A 23 11.43 -20.43 -6.86
C ARG A 23 11.81 -19.48 -7.99
N SER A 24 11.35 -18.24 -7.94
CA SER A 24 11.65 -17.20 -8.93
C SER A 24 12.97 -16.49 -8.58
N THR A 25 14.10 -17.05 -9.01
CA THR A 25 15.41 -16.36 -9.09
C THR A 25 15.39 -15.11 -9.98
N LYS A 26 14.29 -14.86 -10.70
CA LYS A 26 14.09 -13.73 -11.60
C LYS A 26 13.61 -12.45 -10.91
N TYR A 27 13.10 -12.54 -9.68
CA TYR A 27 12.58 -11.41 -8.89
C TYR A 27 13.33 -11.29 -7.55
N GLN A 28 14.65 -11.42 -7.57
CA GLN A 28 15.45 -10.97 -6.44
C GLN A 28 15.53 -9.45 -6.51
N ALA A 29 14.78 -8.76 -5.63
CA ALA A 29 14.91 -7.32 -5.48
C ALA A 29 16.35 -6.99 -5.12
N THR A 30 16.95 -6.08 -5.87
CA THR A 30 18.27 -5.54 -5.54
C THR A 30 18.22 -4.81 -4.21
N ALA A 31 19.35 -4.71 -3.51
CA ALA A 31 19.43 -3.97 -2.24
C ALA A 31 18.87 -2.53 -2.36
N ALA A 32 19.16 -1.86 -3.47
CA ALA A 32 18.62 -0.52 -3.75
C ALA A 32 17.09 -0.49 -3.94
N GLU A 33 16.48 -1.55 -4.47
CA GLU A 33 15.03 -1.66 -4.58
C GLU A 33 14.38 -1.94 -3.22
N ILE A 34 15.03 -2.73 -2.38
CA ILE A 34 14.62 -2.97 -0.99
C ILE A 34 14.68 -1.66 -0.20
N ASP A 35 15.79 -0.92 -0.29
CA ASP A 35 15.96 0.37 0.41
C ASP A 35 14.89 1.40 -0.03
N ARG A 36 14.60 1.49 -1.34
CA ARG A 36 13.52 2.34 -1.86
C ARG A 36 12.16 1.89 -1.35
N MET A 37 11.92 0.59 -1.27
CA MET A 37 10.67 0.05 -0.76
C MET A 37 10.52 0.37 0.74
N ASP A 38 11.56 0.19 1.53
CA ASP A 38 11.58 0.54 2.96
C ASP A 38 11.39 2.04 3.18
N GLU A 39 11.98 2.88 2.33
CA GLU A 39 11.75 4.32 2.33
C GLU A 39 10.27 4.63 2.09
N VAL A 40 9.66 4.06 1.04
CA VAL A 40 8.25 4.26 0.70
C VAL A 40 7.32 3.74 1.81
N LEU A 41 7.63 2.57 2.38
CA LEU A 41 6.89 2.02 3.51
C LEU A 41 7.01 2.89 4.76
N SER A 42 8.16 3.56 4.96
CA SER A 42 8.34 4.50 6.06
C SER A 42 7.39 5.70 5.97
N TRP A 43 6.98 6.10 4.76
CA TRP A 43 6.02 7.20 4.56
C TRP A 43 4.63 6.85 5.07
N ASN A 44 4.25 5.56 5.08
CA ASN A 44 2.97 5.12 5.65
C ASN A 44 2.86 5.47 7.14
N LYS A 45 3.98 5.59 7.87
CA LYS A 45 3.98 6.01 9.29
C LYS A 45 3.50 7.44 9.49
N TRP A 46 3.51 8.28 8.45
CA TRP A 46 3.07 9.67 8.51
C TRP A 46 1.61 9.88 8.14
N LEU A 47 0.96 8.81 7.66
CA LEU A 47 -0.36 8.86 7.08
C LEU A 47 -1.34 8.06 7.92
N THR A 48 -2.59 8.52 7.94
CA THR A 48 -3.70 7.72 8.46
C THR A 48 -4.05 6.61 7.48
N ARG A 49 -4.71 5.55 7.98
CA ARG A 49 -5.20 4.44 7.13
C ARG A 49 -6.02 4.91 5.93
N LEU A 50 -6.83 5.96 6.11
CA LEU A 50 -7.61 6.57 5.03
C LEU A 50 -6.72 7.23 3.97
N GLU A 51 -5.75 8.03 4.40
CA GLU A 51 -4.79 8.70 3.51
C GLU A 51 -3.94 7.69 2.75
N THR A 52 -3.43 6.66 3.43
CA THR A 52 -2.71 5.54 2.83
C THR A 52 -3.57 4.86 1.76
N THR A 53 -4.84 4.55 2.04
CA THR A 53 -5.73 3.91 1.07
C THR A 53 -5.92 4.76 -0.19
N VAL A 54 -6.04 6.08 -0.03
CA VAL A 54 -6.18 7.01 -1.17
C VAL A 54 -4.88 7.09 -1.98
N ILE A 55 -3.73 7.25 -1.32
CA ILE A 55 -2.43 7.36 -1.99
C ILE A 55 -2.09 6.08 -2.77
N TRP A 56 -2.26 4.89 -2.16
CA TRP A 56 -2.02 3.62 -2.85
C TRP A 56 -3.00 3.40 -4.00
N GLY A 57 -4.28 3.70 -3.82
CA GLY A 57 -5.26 3.60 -4.91
C GLY A 57 -4.88 4.47 -6.12
N MET A 58 -4.34 5.66 -5.88
CA MET A 58 -3.86 6.54 -6.96
C MET A 58 -2.56 6.03 -7.59
N ALA A 59 -1.63 5.48 -6.80
CA ALA A 59 -0.40 4.86 -7.31
C ALA A 59 -0.68 3.66 -8.21
N GLU A 60 -1.70 2.87 -7.87
CA GLU A 60 -2.25 1.78 -8.70
C GLU A 60 -3.06 2.26 -9.91
N ARG A 61 -3.15 3.58 -10.14
CA ARG A 61 -3.95 4.22 -11.20
C ARG A 61 -5.42 3.84 -11.18
N LYS A 62 -5.98 3.53 -10.00
CA LYS A 62 -7.40 3.21 -9.86
C LYS A 62 -8.27 4.44 -10.13
N PRO A 63 -9.47 4.26 -10.73
CA PRO A 63 -10.41 5.35 -10.87
C PRO A 63 -10.79 5.96 -9.51
N VAL A 64 -10.83 7.28 -9.42
CA VAL A 64 -11.18 8.01 -8.17
C VAL A 64 -12.55 7.56 -7.61
N LYS A 65 -13.47 7.14 -8.48
CA LYS A 65 -14.77 6.59 -8.10
C LYS A 65 -14.64 5.27 -7.31
N GLU A 66 -13.72 4.40 -7.70
CA GLU A 66 -13.44 3.14 -7.01
C GLU A 66 -12.80 3.39 -5.63
N ILE A 67 -11.83 4.29 -5.58
CA ILE A 67 -11.18 4.71 -4.33
C ILE A 67 -12.24 5.30 -3.38
N GLY A 68 -13.10 6.18 -3.88
CA GLY A 68 -14.19 6.80 -3.12
C GLY A 68 -15.18 5.78 -2.56
N ARG A 69 -15.55 4.76 -3.35
CA ARG A 69 -16.38 3.63 -2.88
C ARG A 69 -15.71 2.89 -1.72
N LYS A 70 -14.41 2.58 -1.85
CA LYS A 70 -13.64 1.85 -0.83
C LYS A 70 -13.57 2.59 0.51
N ILE A 71 -13.57 3.93 0.50
CA ILE A 71 -13.52 4.75 1.71
C ILE A 71 -14.87 5.37 2.11
N ALA A 72 -15.96 5.01 1.42
CA ALA A 72 -17.30 5.60 1.59
C ALA A 72 -17.31 7.15 1.53
N ARG A 73 -16.56 7.74 0.59
CA ARG A 73 -16.50 9.20 0.39
C ARG A 73 -16.71 9.59 -1.07
N GLY A 74 -17.23 10.80 -1.27
CA GLY A 74 -17.38 11.40 -2.59
C GLY A 74 -16.05 11.84 -3.22
N ARG A 75 -16.04 12.01 -4.54
CA ARG A 75 -14.87 12.37 -5.36
C ARG A 75 -14.08 13.56 -4.81
N TYR A 76 -14.77 14.65 -4.46
CA TYR A 76 -14.13 15.85 -3.93
C TYR A 76 -13.35 15.57 -2.63
N THR A 77 -13.93 14.74 -1.75
CA THR A 77 -13.27 14.37 -0.49
C THR A 77 -12.04 13.51 -0.74
N VAL A 78 -12.07 12.60 -1.73
CA VAL A 78 -10.89 11.81 -2.13
C VAL A 78 -9.75 12.73 -2.58
N HIS A 79 -10.03 13.70 -3.46
CA HIS A 79 -9.02 14.66 -3.92
C HIS A 79 -8.46 15.52 -2.77
N ARG A 80 -9.31 15.94 -1.83
CA ARG A 80 -8.88 16.70 -0.65
C ARG A 80 -7.97 15.87 0.26
N ILE A 81 -8.33 14.61 0.54
CA ILE A 81 -7.51 13.67 1.32
C ILE A 81 -6.17 13.44 0.64
N MET A 82 -6.17 13.22 -0.68
CA MET A 82 -4.96 13.03 -1.48
C MET A 82 -4.01 14.23 -1.35
N LYS A 83 -4.51 15.46 -1.54
CA LYS A 83 -3.70 16.68 -1.44
C LYS A 83 -3.12 16.85 -0.03
N GLY A 84 -3.90 16.57 1.01
CA GLY A 84 -3.45 16.61 2.39
C GLY A 84 -2.35 15.57 2.68
N ALA A 85 -2.54 14.34 2.23
CA ALA A 85 -1.57 13.25 2.38
C ALA A 85 -0.24 13.57 1.67
N MET A 86 -0.28 14.03 0.42
CA MET A 86 0.93 14.46 -0.31
C MET A 86 1.65 15.60 0.41
N GLY A 87 0.91 16.59 0.92
CA GLY A 87 1.48 17.68 1.70
C GLY A 87 2.20 17.19 2.96
N LYS A 88 1.66 16.20 3.67
CA LYS A 88 2.32 15.57 4.84
C LYS A 88 3.61 14.86 4.44
N ILE A 89 3.60 14.09 3.36
CA ILE A 89 4.79 13.39 2.85
C ILE A 89 5.88 14.41 2.52
N ILE A 90 5.57 15.42 1.69
CA ILE A 90 6.53 16.47 1.29
C ILE A 90 7.09 17.20 2.51
N LYS A 91 6.23 17.55 3.48
CA LYS A 91 6.67 18.24 4.71
C LYS A 91 7.64 17.40 5.54
N ASN A 92 7.40 16.08 5.65
CA ASN A 92 8.28 15.21 6.42
C ASN A 92 9.58 14.87 5.66
N LEU A 93 9.53 14.74 4.34
CA LEU A 93 10.74 14.59 3.51
C LEU A 93 11.65 15.81 3.66
N ARG A 94 11.09 17.02 3.61
CA ARG A 94 11.84 18.28 3.83
C ARG A 94 12.43 18.44 5.23
N LYS A 95 11.98 17.66 6.23
CA LYS A 95 12.55 17.66 7.58
C LYS A 95 13.68 16.64 7.74
N LYS A 96 13.77 15.66 6.84
CA LYS A 96 14.75 14.57 6.87
C LYS A 96 15.95 14.82 5.96
N GLY A 97 15.79 15.61 4.90
CA GLY A 97 16.88 16.11 4.05
C GLY A 97 17.33 17.48 4.52
#